data_AF-A0A7S1WQU3-F1
#
_entry.id   AF-A0A7S1WQU3-F1
#
_cell.length_a   1.000
_cell.length_b   1.000
_cell.length_c   1.000
_cell.angle_alpha   90.00
_cell.angle_beta   90.00
_cell.angle_gamma   90.00
#
_symmetry.space_group_name_H-M   'P 1'
#
loop_
_entity.id
_entity.type
_entity.pdbx_description
1 polymer ?
#
loop_
_entity_poly.entity_id
_entity_poly.type
_entity_poly.pdbx_seq_one_letter_code
_entity_poly.pdbx_strand_id
1 'polypeptide(L)'
;LKHAPARGATPGASARPAMVNSAVECEPDGEGRVGFITDAEGNLEYFRRCVELSSVVCFGDDGALKFARKDCQDVFVFGGDTCDKGDGDIRIVESLLAFKREHPDRVHLLVGNRDLNKIRVSAELRETDIDVPLPVPTYPGMEKQVALREYLVKRNG
;
A
#
# COMPACT_ATOMS: atom_id res chain seq x y z
N LEU A 1 -8.87 -44.15 38.03
CA LEU A 1 -9.24 -43.18 36.98
C LEU A 1 -10.02 -42.04 37.66
N LYS A 2 -9.37 -40.95 38.08
CA LYS A 2 -9.18 -39.66 37.38
C LYS A 2 -10.47 -38.99 36.82
N HIS A 3 -10.72 -37.78 37.35
CA HIS A 3 -11.41 -36.58 36.82
C HIS A 3 -12.83 -36.19 37.31
N ALA A 4 -12.84 -35.31 38.31
CA ALA A 4 -13.21 -33.87 38.32
C ALA A 4 -14.42 -33.32 37.52
N PRO A 5 -15.21 -32.37 38.08
CA PRO A 5 -16.40 -31.77 37.47
C PRO A 5 -16.18 -30.37 36.83
N ALA A 6 -17.22 -29.96 36.09
CA ALA A 6 -17.38 -28.81 35.20
C ALA A 6 -17.17 -27.40 35.79
N ARG A 7 -16.71 -26.45 34.96
CA ARG A 7 -16.93 -24.99 35.07
C ARG A 7 -16.87 -24.28 33.71
N GLY A 8 -17.92 -23.49 33.43
CA GLY A 8 -17.84 -22.12 32.90
C GLY A 8 -17.43 -21.92 31.43
N ALA A 9 -18.42 -21.70 30.56
CA ALA A 9 -18.21 -21.08 29.25
C ALA A 9 -18.07 -19.56 29.41
N THR A 10 -16.98 -19.00 28.89
CA THR A 10 -16.85 -17.57 28.52
C THR A 10 -16.70 -17.48 27.00
N PRO A 11 -17.36 -16.53 26.30
CA PRO A 11 -17.21 -16.40 24.86
C PRO A 11 -15.87 -15.73 24.54
N GLY A 12 -15.11 -16.36 23.65
CA GLY A 12 -13.85 -15.85 23.14
C GLY A 12 -14.05 -14.54 22.39
N ALA A 13 -13.54 -13.46 22.95
CA ALA A 13 -13.21 -12.26 22.19
C ALA A 13 -12.08 -12.64 21.23
N SER A 14 -12.43 -12.83 19.96
CA SER A 14 -11.48 -12.92 18.85
C SER A 14 -10.81 -11.56 18.68
N ALA A 15 -9.77 -11.30 19.48
CA ALA A 15 -8.86 -10.21 19.25
C ALA A 15 -8.15 -10.45 17.92
N ARG A 16 -8.50 -9.65 16.91
CA ARG A 16 -7.72 -9.57 15.68
C ARG A 16 -6.31 -9.11 16.07
N PRO A 17 -5.23 -9.78 15.64
CA PRO A 17 -3.90 -9.29 15.94
C PRO A 17 -3.74 -7.91 15.29
N ALA A 18 -3.39 -6.92 16.09
CA ALA A 18 -2.96 -5.63 15.59
C ALA A 18 -1.73 -5.87 14.71
N MET A 19 -1.82 -5.52 13.42
CA MET A 19 -0.67 -5.57 12.52
C MET A 19 0.36 -4.58 13.07
N VAL A 20 1.44 -5.13 13.63
CA VAL A 20 2.65 -4.38 13.96
C VAL A 20 3.33 -4.08 12.64
N ASN A 21 2.99 -2.94 12.05
CA ASN A 21 3.74 -2.38 10.92
C ASN A 21 5.04 -1.83 11.47
N SER A 22 6.02 -2.72 11.63
CA SER A 22 7.38 -2.39 12.03
C SER A 22 8.19 -2.08 10.78
N ALA A 23 8.82 -0.91 10.75
CA ALA A 23 9.96 -0.68 9.86
C ALA A 23 11.05 -1.68 10.29
N VAL A 24 11.49 -2.53 9.36
CA VAL A 24 12.57 -3.50 9.62
C VAL A 24 13.89 -2.82 9.32
N GLU A 25 14.79 -2.78 10.31
CA GLU A 25 16.15 -2.24 10.18
C GLU A 25 17.16 -3.40 10.12
N CYS A 26 18.24 -3.26 9.35
CA CYS A 26 19.30 -4.27 9.21
C CYS A 26 20.67 -3.55 9.22
N GLU A 27 21.57 -3.84 10.18
CA GLU A 27 22.94 -3.27 10.23
C GLU A 27 23.91 -4.28 10.88
N PRO A 28 25.17 -4.37 10.41
CA PRO A 28 26.25 -3.73 11.16
C PRO A 28 27.38 -3.13 10.29
N ASP A 29 27.88 -1.96 10.71
CA ASP A 29 29.18 -1.39 10.38
C ASP A 29 29.43 -0.95 8.92
N GLY A 30 28.72 0.11 8.52
CA GLY A 30 29.19 1.04 7.50
C GLY A 30 28.75 0.73 6.07
N GLU A 31 27.45 0.76 5.79
CA GLU A 31 26.86 0.89 4.45
C GLU A 31 25.36 1.21 4.63
N GLY A 32 24.69 1.79 3.63
CA GLY A 32 23.38 2.45 3.80
C GLY A 32 22.24 1.62 4.41
N ARG A 33 21.32 2.29 5.12
CA ARG A 33 20.12 1.70 5.70
C ARG A 33 19.02 1.50 4.67
N VAL A 34 18.12 0.55 4.92
CA VAL A 34 16.88 0.40 4.13
C VAL A 34 15.66 0.78 4.96
N GLY A 35 14.91 1.77 4.50
CA GLY A 35 13.59 2.11 5.04
C GLY A 35 12.48 1.45 4.22
N PHE A 36 11.51 0.82 4.88
CA PHE A 36 10.38 0.16 4.21
C PHE A 36 9.04 0.60 4.81
N ILE A 37 8.11 1.08 3.97
CA ILE A 37 6.73 1.45 4.34
C ILE A 37 5.77 0.88 3.28
N THR A 38 4.59 0.42 3.66
CA THR A 38 3.58 -0.11 2.73
C THR A 38 2.17 0.08 3.30
N ASP A 39 1.15 -0.24 2.48
CA ASP A 39 -0.25 -0.35 2.85
C ASP A 39 -0.77 0.94 3.52
N ALA A 40 -0.44 2.08 2.89
CA ALA A 40 -0.92 3.36 3.37
C ALA A 40 -2.42 3.52 3.12
N GLU A 41 -2.95 2.93 2.03
CA GLU A 41 -4.37 2.96 1.65
C GLU A 41 -5.04 4.34 1.76
N GLY A 42 -4.28 5.41 1.49
CA GLY A 42 -4.75 6.81 1.58
C GLY A 42 -4.70 7.44 2.96
N ASN A 43 -4.29 6.70 3.98
CA ASN A 43 -4.25 7.19 5.35
C ASN A 43 -2.98 8.05 5.58
N LEU A 44 -3.13 9.36 5.38
CA LEU A 44 -2.02 10.31 5.53
C LEU A 44 -1.46 10.37 6.95
N GLU A 45 -2.31 10.21 7.97
CA GLU A 45 -1.86 10.23 9.36
C GLU A 45 -1.02 8.99 9.70
N TYR A 46 -1.45 7.82 9.24
CA TYR A 46 -0.67 6.59 9.35
C TYR A 46 0.68 6.73 8.63
N PHE A 47 0.67 7.21 7.39
CA PHE A 47 1.90 7.43 6.64
C PHE A 47 2.86 8.38 7.38
N ARG A 48 2.34 9.49 7.94
CA ARG A 48 3.14 10.41 8.75
C ARG A 48 3.77 9.74 9.96
N ARG A 49 3.00 8.95 10.70
CA ARG A 49 3.49 8.20 11.86
C ARG A 49 4.58 7.21 11.48
N CYS A 50 4.45 6.53 10.34
CA CYS A 50 5.51 5.65 9.83
C CYS A 50 6.80 6.42 9.50
N VAL A 51 6.68 7.60 8.88
CA VAL A 51 7.83 8.47 8.60
C VAL A 51 8.46 8.99 9.89
N GLU A 52 7.67 9.40 10.89
CA GLU A 52 8.15 9.86 12.20
C GLU A 52 8.91 8.78 12.97
N LEU A 53 8.52 7.51 12.82
CA LEU A 53 9.20 6.37 13.43
C LEU A 53 10.43 5.90 12.63
N SER A 54 10.62 6.39 11.41
CA SER A 54 11.72 5.95 10.54
C SER A 54 13.03 6.61 10.93
N SER A 55 14.10 5.82 10.98
CA SER A 55 15.47 6.33 11.07
C SER A 55 16.09 6.66 9.70
N VAL A 56 15.35 6.40 8.61
CA VAL A 56 15.82 6.51 7.21
C VAL A 56 15.20 7.71 6.50
N VAL A 57 13.91 7.96 6.70
CA VAL A 57 13.20 9.08 6.07
C VAL A 57 12.59 10.00 7.11
N CYS A 58 12.43 11.27 6.75
CA CYS A 58 11.73 12.27 7.54
C CYS A 58 11.00 13.25 6.63
N PHE A 59 10.14 14.09 7.21
CA PHE A 59 9.66 15.29 6.52
C PHE A 59 10.64 16.45 6.75
N GLY A 60 11.04 17.12 5.69
CA GLY A 60 11.76 18.39 5.77
C GLY A 60 10.84 19.54 6.21
N ASP A 61 11.45 20.70 6.47
CA ASP A 61 10.72 21.92 6.87
C ASP A 61 9.72 22.41 5.81
N ASP A 62 9.96 22.04 4.55
CA ASP A 62 9.09 22.29 3.39
C ASP A 62 7.95 21.26 3.26
N GLY A 63 7.88 20.28 4.18
CA GLY A 63 6.91 19.19 4.15
C GLY A 63 7.23 18.10 3.12
N ALA A 64 8.35 18.18 2.41
CA ALA A 64 8.78 17.16 1.46
C ALA A 64 9.41 15.95 2.18
N LEU A 65 9.19 14.76 1.65
CA LEU A 65 9.82 13.54 2.16
C LEU A 65 11.31 13.53 1.75
N LYS A 66 12.20 13.31 2.73
CA LYS A 66 13.66 13.35 2.54
C LYS A 66 14.33 12.22 3.29
N PHE A 67 15.58 11.91 2.94
CA PHE A 67 16.43 11.07 3.78
C PHE A 67 16.80 11.79 5.07
N ALA A 68 16.69 11.09 6.20
CA ALA A 68 16.93 11.66 7.53
C ALA A 68 18.41 12.00 7.77
N ARG A 69 19.32 11.24 7.15
CA ARG A 69 20.77 11.45 7.25
C ARG A 69 21.29 12.14 6.00
N LYS A 70 22.17 13.13 6.18
CA LYS A 70 22.95 13.73 5.09
C LYS A 70 24.10 12.81 4.71
N ASP A 71 24.49 12.86 3.43
CA ASP A 71 25.64 12.13 2.88
C ASP A 71 25.63 10.62 3.18
N CYS A 72 24.44 10.03 3.21
CA CYS A 72 24.22 8.60 3.43
C CYS A 72 23.95 7.86 2.12
N GLN A 73 24.14 6.54 2.15
CA GLN A 73 23.75 5.62 1.07
C GLN A 73 22.40 4.96 1.34
N ASP A 74 21.57 5.59 2.16
CA ASP A 74 20.29 5.01 2.57
C ASP A 74 19.36 4.86 1.37
N VAL A 75 18.56 3.81 1.42
CA VAL A 75 17.59 3.40 0.40
C VAL A 75 16.21 3.38 1.04
N PHE A 76 15.20 3.84 0.30
CA PHE A 76 13.82 3.80 0.73
C PHE A 76 12.99 2.97 -0.25
N VAL A 77 12.17 2.09 0.28
CA VAL A 77 11.27 1.23 -0.48
C VAL A 77 9.84 1.45 0.00
N PHE A 78 8.96 1.88 -0.90
CA PHE A 78 7.53 1.86 -0.65
C PHE A 78 6.93 0.59 -1.25
N GLY A 79 6.32 -0.26 -0.43
CA GLY A 79 5.85 -1.60 -0.81
C GLY A 79 4.59 -1.64 -1.68
N GLY A 80 3.96 -0.48 -1.92
CA GLY A 80 2.70 -0.37 -2.64
C GLY A 80 1.48 -0.35 -1.74
N ASP A 81 0.30 -0.46 -2.36
CA ASP A 81 -1.03 -0.25 -1.77
C ASP A 81 -1.16 1.16 -1.18
N THR A 82 -0.89 2.16 -2.03
CA THR A 82 -0.81 3.57 -1.63
C THR A 82 -2.19 4.19 -1.46
N CYS A 83 -3.11 3.90 -2.38
CA CYS A 83 -4.43 4.53 -2.46
C CYS A 83 -5.54 3.53 -2.15
N ASP A 84 -6.61 3.92 -1.44
CA ASP A 84 -7.90 3.20 -1.46
C ASP A 84 -9.00 3.84 -0.58
N LYS A 85 -8.71 4.02 0.71
CA LYS A 85 -9.72 4.21 1.77
C LYS A 85 -9.67 5.60 2.38
N GLY A 86 -8.52 6.28 2.35
CA GLY A 86 -8.31 7.57 2.97
C GLY A 86 -8.37 8.76 2.00
N ASP A 87 -8.51 9.96 2.55
CA ASP A 87 -8.50 11.24 1.81
C ASP A 87 -7.08 11.74 1.49
N GLY A 88 -6.06 11.00 1.90
CA GLY A 88 -4.65 11.30 1.72
C GLY A 88 -4.03 10.79 0.42
N ASP A 89 -4.74 9.97 -0.35
CA ASP A 89 -4.26 9.26 -1.54
C ASP A 89 -3.31 10.11 -2.41
N ILE A 90 -3.83 11.20 -2.97
CA ILE A 90 -3.09 12.06 -3.91
C ILE A 90 -1.86 12.67 -3.24
N ARG A 91 -1.98 13.12 -1.99
CA ARG A 91 -0.88 13.75 -1.25
C ARG A 91 0.27 12.77 -0.98
N ILE A 92 -0.05 11.52 -0.63
CA ILE A 92 0.95 10.47 -0.41
C ILE A 92 1.63 10.12 -1.75
N VAL A 93 0.86 9.92 -2.82
CA VAL A 93 1.39 9.62 -4.15
C VAL A 93 2.30 10.74 -4.64
N GLU A 94 1.89 12.00 -4.53
CA GLU A 94 2.70 13.15 -4.93
C GLU A 94 4.01 13.22 -4.15
N SER A 95 3.96 12.98 -2.83
CA SER A 95 5.15 12.95 -1.97
C SER A 95 6.13 11.84 -2.38
N LEU A 96 5.64 10.61 -2.60
CA LEU A 96 6.45 9.47 -3.03
C LEU A 96 7.07 9.69 -4.43
N LEU A 97 6.30 10.24 -5.37
CA LEU A 97 6.78 10.54 -6.72
C LEU A 97 7.82 11.64 -6.73
N ALA A 98 7.63 12.71 -5.92
CA ALA A 98 8.63 13.75 -5.76
C ALA A 98 9.95 13.17 -5.21
N PHE A 99 9.87 12.35 -4.17
CA PHE A 99 11.04 11.70 -3.56
C PHE A 99 11.76 10.76 -4.54
N LYS A 100 11.01 10.00 -5.34
CA LYS A 100 11.56 9.16 -6.43
C LYS A 100 12.27 9.96 -7.51
N ARG A 101 11.74 11.13 -7.91
CA ARG A 101 12.37 11.99 -8.91
C ARG A 101 13.68 12.59 -8.41
N GLU A 102 13.73 12.95 -7.13
CA GLU A 102 14.94 13.51 -6.51
C GLU A 102 16.03 12.44 -6.29
N HIS A 103 15.64 11.20 -6.01
CA HIS A 103 16.57 10.10 -5.73
C HIS A 103 16.21 8.83 -6.52
N PRO A 104 16.40 8.84 -7.86
CA PRO A 104 15.94 7.77 -8.74
C PRO A 104 16.57 6.41 -8.42
N ASP A 105 17.81 6.36 -7.93
CA ASP A 105 18.50 5.10 -7.67
C ASP A 105 18.35 4.58 -6.23
N ARG A 106 17.79 5.40 -5.33
CA ARG A 106 17.68 5.08 -3.89
C ARG A 106 16.24 5.01 -3.38
N VAL A 107 15.27 5.43 -4.19
CA VAL A 107 13.85 5.31 -3.85
C VAL A 107 13.24 4.28 -4.78
N HIS A 108 12.63 3.23 -4.23
CA HIS A 108 11.97 2.18 -5.00
C HIS A 108 10.48 2.15 -4.65
N LEU A 109 9.63 2.25 -5.67
CA LEU A 109 8.18 2.22 -5.51
C LEU A 109 7.70 0.89 -6.12
N LEU A 110 7.31 -0.04 -5.26
CA LEU A 110 6.66 -1.28 -5.67
C LEU A 110 5.18 -1.01 -5.92
N VAL A 111 4.60 -1.75 -6.85
CA VAL A 111 3.20 -1.61 -7.22
C VAL A 111 2.39 -2.67 -6.49
N GLY A 112 1.51 -2.23 -5.59
CA GLY A 112 0.60 -3.10 -4.87
C GLY A 112 -0.59 -3.54 -5.72
N ASN A 113 -1.35 -4.52 -5.24
CA ASN A 113 -2.55 -5.01 -5.94
C ASN A 113 -3.59 -3.91 -6.11
N ARG A 114 -3.77 -3.04 -5.11
CA ARG A 114 -4.72 -1.92 -5.17
C ARG A 114 -4.28 -0.85 -6.15
N ASP A 115 -2.97 -0.63 -6.28
CA ASP A 115 -2.40 0.31 -7.23
C ASP A 115 -2.60 -0.19 -8.68
N LEU A 116 -2.32 -1.47 -8.94
CA LEU A 116 -2.56 -2.11 -10.25
C LEU A 116 -4.01 -1.99 -10.69
N ASN A 117 -4.95 -2.27 -9.77
CA ASN A 117 -6.38 -2.16 -10.07
C ASN A 117 -6.79 -0.73 -10.44
N LYS A 118 -6.15 0.29 -9.86
CA LYS A 118 -6.45 1.71 -10.16
C LYS A 118 -5.80 2.19 -11.45
N ILE A 119 -4.57 1.74 -11.76
CA ILE A 119 -3.91 2.06 -13.04
C ILE A 119 -4.74 1.49 -14.22
N ARG A 120 -5.36 0.32 -14.02
CA ARG A 120 -6.20 -0.34 -15.03
C ARG A 120 -7.38 0.52 -15.49
N VAL A 121 -7.97 1.33 -14.61
CA VAL A 121 -9.08 2.24 -14.96
C VAL A 121 -8.71 3.17 -16.11
N SER A 122 -7.47 3.68 -16.14
CA SER A 122 -7.02 4.58 -17.21
C SER A 122 -6.89 3.88 -18.58
N ALA A 123 -6.64 2.57 -18.59
CA ALA A 123 -6.65 1.77 -19.81
C ALA A 123 -8.08 1.42 -20.20
N GLU A 124 -8.90 0.95 -19.26
CA GLU A 124 -10.29 0.53 -19.51
C GLU A 124 -11.20 1.66 -19.99
N LEU A 125 -10.89 2.92 -19.67
CA LEU A 125 -11.64 4.09 -20.14
C LEU A 125 -11.22 4.56 -21.54
N ARG A 126 -10.17 3.99 -22.15
CA ARG A 126 -9.78 4.35 -23.52
C ARG A 126 -10.85 3.84 -24.49
N GLU A 127 -11.19 4.64 -25.50
CA GLU A 127 -12.20 4.25 -26.49
C GLU A 127 -11.84 2.94 -27.20
N THR A 128 -10.56 2.65 -27.37
CA THR A 128 -10.08 1.41 -28.00
C THR A 128 -10.29 0.17 -27.13
N ASP A 129 -10.41 0.35 -25.80
CA ASP A 129 -10.30 -0.72 -24.81
C ASP A 129 -11.60 -0.91 -24.02
N ILE A 130 -12.50 0.07 -24.00
CA ILE A 130 -13.75 0.08 -23.22
C ILE A 130 -14.74 -1.03 -23.60
N ASP A 131 -14.62 -1.52 -24.83
CA ASP A 131 -15.43 -2.61 -25.40
C ASP A 131 -14.74 -3.98 -25.29
N VAL A 132 -13.53 -4.03 -24.76
CA VAL A 132 -12.78 -5.28 -24.55
C VAL A 132 -13.25 -5.95 -23.25
N PRO A 133 -13.72 -7.21 -23.30
CA PRO A 133 -14.02 -7.97 -22.09
C PRO A 133 -12.75 -8.16 -21.27
N LEU A 134 -12.82 -7.86 -19.96
CA LEU A 134 -11.63 -7.83 -19.11
C LEU A 134 -10.90 -9.19 -19.09
N PRO A 135 -9.63 -9.27 -19.53
CA PRO A 135 -8.83 -10.46 -19.39
C PRO A 135 -8.18 -10.45 -17.99
N VAL A 136 -8.99 -10.69 -16.96
CA VAL A 136 -8.45 -11.06 -15.64
C VAL A 136 -8.57 -12.58 -15.46
N PRO A 137 -7.62 -13.22 -14.77
CA PRO A 137 -7.72 -14.64 -14.45
C PRO A 137 -9.08 -14.92 -13.79
N THR A 138 -9.92 -15.67 -14.48
CA THR A 138 -11.19 -16.12 -13.93
C THR A 138 -10.89 -17.30 -13.02
N TYR A 139 -11.18 -17.15 -11.73
CA TYR A 139 -11.21 -18.30 -10.83
C TYR A 139 -12.36 -19.24 -11.26
N PRO A 140 -12.21 -20.57 -11.11
CA PRO A 140 -13.29 -21.51 -11.41
C PRO A 140 -14.56 -21.13 -10.65
N GLY A 141 -15.67 -20.91 -11.37
CA GLY A 141 -16.96 -20.52 -10.80
C GLY A 141 -17.26 -19.02 -10.81
N MET A 142 -16.37 -18.16 -11.31
CA MET A 142 -16.67 -16.75 -11.54
C MET A 142 -17.53 -16.56 -12.79
N GLU A 143 -18.54 -15.69 -12.72
CA GLU A 143 -19.32 -15.28 -13.90
C GLU A 143 -18.42 -14.64 -14.96
N LYS A 144 -18.78 -14.81 -16.25
CA LYS A 144 -18.07 -14.16 -17.34
C LYS A 144 -18.16 -12.65 -17.17
N GLN A 145 -17.00 -12.00 -17.06
CA GLN A 145 -16.94 -10.54 -17.02
C GLN A 145 -17.35 -9.95 -18.38
N VAL A 146 -18.12 -8.87 -18.34
CA VAL A 146 -18.57 -8.11 -19.51
C VAL A 146 -17.65 -6.91 -19.76
N ALA A 147 -17.69 -6.33 -20.95
CA ALA A 147 -16.98 -5.10 -21.24
C ALA A 147 -17.47 -3.94 -20.36
N LEU A 148 -16.59 -2.97 -20.06
CA LEU A 148 -16.92 -1.84 -19.18
C LEU A 148 -18.12 -1.04 -19.71
N ARG A 149 -18.22 -0.84 -21.04
CA ARG A 149 -19.38 -0.18 -21.66
C ARG A 149 -20.68 -0.91 -21.36
N GLU A 150 -20.70 -2.24 -21.54
CA GLU A 150 -21.88 -3.06 -21.28
C GLU A 150 -22.30 -2.98 -19.80
N TYR A 151 -21.33 -3.03 -18.88
CA TYR A 151 -21.56 -2.87 -17.44
C TYR A 151 -22.23 -1.52 -17.12
N LEU A 152 -21.72 -0.42 -17.68
CA LEU A 152 -22.25 0.92 -17.45
C LEU A 152 -23.66 1.11 -18.01
N VAL A 153 -23.96 0.54 -19.19
CA VAL A 153 -25.29 0.60 -19.79
C VAL A 153 -26.32 -0.17 -18.97
N LYS A 154 -25.99 -1.39 -18.51
CA LYS A 154 -26.89 -2.21 -17.68
C LYS A 154 -27.23 -1.59 -16.31
N ARG A 155 -26.36 -0.73 -15.78
CA ARG A 155 -26.53 -0.13 -14.45
C ARG A 155 -27.30 1.19 -14.47
N ASN A 156 -27.42 1.81 -15.65
CA ASN A 156 -28.10 3.10 -15.86
C ASN A 156 -29.47 2.96 -16.56
N GLY A 157 -29.89 1.75 -16.91
CA GLY A 157 -31.23 1.41 -17.39
C GLY A 157 -32.00 0.62 -16.34
#